data_AF-A0A0E4FXW1-F1
#
_entry.id   AF-A0A0E4FXW1-F1
#
_cell.length_a   1.000
_cell.length_b   1.000
_cell.length_c   1.000
_cell.angle_alpha   90.00
_cell.angle_beta   90.00
_cell.angle_gamma   90.00
#
_symmetry.space_group_name_H-M   'P 1'
#
loop_
_entity.id
_entity.type
_entity.pdbx_description
1 polymer ?
#
loop_
_entity_poly.entity_id
_entity_poly.type
_entity_poly.pdbx_seq_one_letter_code
_entity_poly.pdbx_strand_id
1 'polypeptide(L)'
;MHGGTLKRIKTSSVDSGQLFADLPLPPARELDGPYNILVTGIGGTGVITIGALLGMAAHVDGRGCSALDFTGLSQKNGAVMSHVRIAPKPEDISAVRITTGGADVILGCDMIVSAGPSALSRAERGVTKAYINADLQPTASFVQNPDLDFEMGTMQTVLRDAVGDKNLDIIDATGIAAALMGDSIATNPFMLGFAFQKGAIPLSLEALLRAIEINGAAIEMNKLAFTWGRLAAHDMSRVRSVLQFKSRASAPTKSLDDIIATRAEFLTGYQDKAYADRYLAAVAKVRKAESAASPASTELTEPVAKNLFKLMSYKDEYEVARLYTDGSFAKKVSEKFDGDFSLKFYLAPPIFAQRDKTTGHLRKKEFGGWMIHTFRVLAKLKFLRGGAFDPFGRTEERRTERKLIENYLTMIDQRIVGLKAAQIPLLARLARVPETIRGFGHVKEGNIKQAMAETARLEAELENSRFAAAAE
;
A
#
# COMPACT_ATOMS: atom_id res chain seq x y z
N MET A 1 2.54 -0.97 19.80
CA MET A 1 1.62 -1.74 20.66
C MET A 1 2.35 -2.97 21.15
N HIS A 2 2.08 -3.39 22.38
CA HIS A 2 2.56 -4.67 22.91
C HIS A 2 1.37 -5.45 23.50
N GLY A 3 1.30 -6.76 23.24
CA GLY A 3 0.38 -7.69 23.92
C GLY A 3 -0.88 -8.12 23.16
N GLY A 4 -1.23 -7.49 22.02
CA GLY A 4 -2.44 -7.83 21.25
C GLY A 4 -2.19 -8.75 20.06
N THR A 5 -3.18 -9.58 19.72
CA THR A 5 -3.19 -10.42 18.50
C THR A 5 -4.05 -9.77 17.42
N LEU A 6 -3.64 -9.86 16.15
CA LEU A 6 -4.41 -9.31 15.03
C LEU A 6 -5.79 -9.99 14.91
N LYS A 7 -6.83 -9.18 14.74
CA LYS A 7 -8.21 -9.63 14.59
C LYS A 7 -8.44 -10.15 13.17
N ARG A 8 -8.99 -11.35 13.04
CA ARG A 8 -9.43 -11.89 11.74
C ARG A 8 -10.66 -11.12 11.26
N ILE A 9 -10.59 -10.53 10.07
CA ILE A 9 -11.73 -9.87 9.43
C ILE A 9 -12.74 -10.96 9.02
N LYS A 10 -14.02 -10.77 9.35
CA LYS A 10 -15.10 -11.66 8.87
C LYS A 10 -15.26 -11.47 7.36
N THR A 11 -15.00 -12.53 6.60
CA THR A 11 -15.21 -12.60 5.16
C THR A 11 -16.71 -12.53 4.85
N SER A 12 -17.11 -11.54 4.05
CA SER A 12 -18.37 -11.62 3.30
C SER A 12 -18.18 -12.62 2.16
N SER A 13 -18.94 -13.71 2.20
CA SER A 13 -18.97 -14.75 1.18
C SER A 13 -19.46 -14.17 -0.15
N VAL A 14 -18.53 -13.93 -1.08
CA VAL A 14 -18.91 -13.84 -2.49
C VAL A 14 -19.36 -15.24 -2.90
N ASP A 15 -20.53 -15.36 -3.52
CA ASP A 15 -21.05 -16.63 -4.01
C ASP A 15 -20.12 -17.18 -5.10
N SER A 16 -19.22 -18.07 -4.69
CA SER A 16 -18.00 -18.46 -5.40
C SER A 16 -18.23 -19.56 -6.44
N GLY A 17 -19.36 -20.26 -6.38
CA GLY A 17 -19.61 -21.45 -7.19
C GLY A 17 -19.62 -21.17 -8.69
N GLN A 18 -20.22 -20.07 -9.14
CA GLN A 18 -20.25 -19.71 -10.57
C GLN A 18 -18.96 -19.03 -11.04
N LEU A 19 -18.24 -18.36 -10.15
CA LEU A 19 -17.07 -17.55 -10.51
C LEU A 19 -15.88 -18.40 -10.97
N PHE A 20 -15.77 -19.62 -10.44
CA PHE A 20 -14.67 -20.55 -10.68
C PHE A 20 -15.05 -21.73 -11.58
N ALA A 21 -16.31 -21.83 -12.02
CA ALA A 21 -16.86 -23.00 -12.70
C ALA A 21 -16.18 -23.31 -14.04
N ASP A 22 -15.67 -22.28 -14.73
CA ASP A 22 -15.02 -22.35 -16.04
C ASP A 22 -13.48 -22.35 -15.96
N LEU A 23 -12.90 -22.49 -14.76
CA LEU A 23 -11.45 -22.44 -14.57
C LEU A 23 -10.78 -23.73 -15.05
N PRO A 24 -10.02 -23.71 -16.16
CA PRO A 24 -9.44 -24.92 -16.75
C PRO A 24 -8.34 -25.49 -15.86
N LEU A 25 -8.05 -26.78 -16.05
CA LEU A 25 -6.82 -27.36 -15.52
C LEU A 25 -5.63 -26.91 -16.39
N PRO A 26 -4.47 -26.58 -15.79
CA PRO A 26 -3.25 -26.35 -16.56
C PRO A 26 -2.83 -27.65 -17.27
N PRO A 27 -2.06 -27.58 -18.37
CA PRO A 27 -1.49 -28.76 -19.00
C PRO A 27 -0.70 -29.58 -17.99
N ALA A 28 -0.94 -30.89 -17.95
CA ALA A 28 -0.20 -31.79 -17.09
C ALA A 28 1.28 -31.77 -17.46
N ARG A 29 2.16 -31.75 -16.46
CA ARG A 29 3.60 -31.87 -16.65
C ARG A 29 4.05 -33.26 -16.24
N GLU A 30 4.42 -34.07 -17.23
CA GLU A 30 5.15 -35.31 -16.97
C GLU A 30 6.55 -34.97 -16.45
N LEU A 31 7.02 -35.77 -15.50
CA LEU A 31 8.36 -35.62 -14.93
C LEU A 31 9.24 -36.70 -15.54
N ASP A 32 10.23 -36.28 -16.32
CA ASP A 32 11.29 -37.18 -16.83
C ASP A 32 12.50 -37.22 -15.89
N GLY A 33 12.45 -36.48 -14.78
CA GLY A 33 13.49 -36.37 -13.78
C GLY A 33 13.11 -35.42 -12.63
N PRO A 34 14.06 -35.11 -11.73
CA PRO A 34 13.81 -34.22 -10.60
C PRO A 34 13.46 -32.79 -11.04
N TYR A 35 12.37 -32.27 -10.50
CA TYR A 35 11.87 -30.91 -10.66
C TYR A 35 12.08 -30.10 -9.38
N ASN A 36 12.75 -28.96 -9.52
CA ASN A 36 13.28 -28.21 -8.41
C ASN A 36 12.51 -26.90 -8.23
N ILE A 37 11.79 -26.79 -7.11
CA ILE A 37 11.01 -25.62 -6.73
C ILE A 37 11.71 -24.96 -5.54
N LEU A 38 12.21 -23.76 -5.73
CA LEU A 38 12.72 -22.92 -4.65
C LEU A 38 11.60 -22.00 -4.15
N VAL A 39 11.18 -22.16 -2.91
CA VAL A 39 10.24 -21.24 -2.27
C VAL A 39 11.05 -20.22 -1.46
N THR A 40 10.83 -18.93 -1.71
CA THR A 40 11.56 -17.83 -1.03
C THR A 40 10.58 -16.98 -0.24
N GLY A 41 11.00 -16.51 0.93
CA GLY A 41 10.22 -15.54 1.70
C GLY A 41 10.85 -15.17 3.04
N ILE A 42 10.13 -14.37 3.82
CA ILE A 42 10.60 -13.93 5.13
C ILE A 42 10.15 -14.93 6.21
N GLY A 43 10.98 -15.12 7.24
CA GLY A 43 10.66 -15.99 8.36
C GLY A 43 9.35 -15.59 9.05
N GLY A 44 8.45 -16.57 9.21
CA GLY A 44 7.12 -16.38 9.79
C GLY A 44 6.01 -16.11 8.77
N THR A 45 6.30 -16.01 7.47
CA THR A 45 5.27 -15.76 6.44
C THR A 45 4.69 -17.03 5.82
N GLY A 46 5.13 -18.23 6.23
CA GLY A 46 4.59 -19.51 5.76
C GLY A 46 5.36 -20.18 4.61
N VAL A 47 6.61 -19.78 4.34
CA VAL A 47 7.49 -20.41 3.33
C VAL A 47 7.65 -21.91 3.57
N ILE A 48 7.98 -22.29 4.82
CA ILE A 48 8.12 -23.68 5.25
C ILE A 48 6.81 -24.46 5.05
N THR A 49 5.68 -23.80 5.29
CA THR A 49 4.36 -24.39 5.10
C THR A 49 4.10 -24.74 3.64
N ILE A 50 4.48 -23.89 2.68
CA ILE A 50 4.38 -24.23 1.25
C ILE A 50 5.26 -25.43 0.93
N GLY A 51 6.50 -25.48 1.44
CA GLY A 51 7.40 -26.63 1.25
C GLY A 51 6.78 -27.94 1.72
N ALA A 52 6.20 -27.94 2.92
CA ALA A 52 5.48 -29.08 3.48
C ALA A 52 4.23 -29.47 2.67
N LEU A 53 3.46 -28.48 2.20
CA LEU A 53 2.29 -28.72 1.34
C LEU A 53 2.67 -29.38 0.02
N LEU A 54 3.72 -28.88 -0.64
CA LEU A 54 4.23 -29.49 -1.88
C LEU A 54 4.72 -30.92 -1.64
N GLY A 55 5.40 -31.17 -0.53
CA GLY A 55 5.86 -32.52 -0.21
C GLY A 55 4.74 -33.50 0.11
N MET A 56 3.72 -33.07 0.84
CA MET A 56 2.53 -33.89 1.09
C MET A 56 1.75 -34.14 -0.20
N ALA A 57 1.58 -33.14 -1.06
CA ALA A 57 0.92 -33.30 -2.35
C ALA A 57 1.71 -34.25 -3.27
N ALA A 58 3.04 -34.15 -3.32
CA ALA A 58 3.88 -35.10 -4.06
C ALA A 58 3.71 -36.54 -3.54
N HIS A 59 3.64 -36.71 -2.21
CA HIS A 59 3.38 -38.03 -1.62
C HIS A 59 2.00 -38.58 -1.99
N VAL A 60 0.95 -37.75 -1.97
CA VAL A 60 -0.41 -38.13 -2.40
C VAL A 60 -0.44 -38.54 -3.88
N ASP A 61 0.36 -37.89 -4.73
CA ASP A 61 0.54 -38.24 -6.15
C ASP A 61 1.44 -39.48 -6.37
N GLY A 62 1.97 -40.11 -5.31
CA GLY A 62 2.87 -41.26 -5.43
C GLY A 62 4.27 -40.91 -5.97
N ARG A 63 4.68 -39.64 -5.88
CA ARG A 63 5.97 -39.14 -6.38
C ARG A 63 7.04 -39.12 -5.27
N GLY A 64 8.30 -39.15 -5.68
CA GLY A 64 9.42 -38.86 -4.80
C GLY A 64 9.45 -37.39 -4.40
N CYS A 65 9.72 -37.08 -3.14
CA CYS A 65 9.87 -35.71 -2.67
C CYS A 65 10.97 -35.54 -1.63
N SER A 66 11.66 -34.40 -1.68
CA SER A 66 12.51 -33.89 -0.61
C SER A 66 12.21 -32.41 -0.38
N ALA A 67 12.13 -31.99 0.88
CA ALA A 67 12.08 -30.59 1.27
C ALA A 67 13.22 -30.30 2.25
N LEU A 68 14.01 -29.27 1.97
CA LEU A 68 15.07 -28.79 2.85
C LEU A 68 14.91 -27.29 3.10
N ASP A 69 14.64 -26.93 4.35
CA ASP A 69 14.42 -25.55 4.75
C ASP A 69 15.70 -24.91 5.29
N PHE A 70 16.03 -23.73 4.78
CA PHE A 70 17.05 -22.84 5.32
C PHE A 70 16.38 -21.63 5.94
N THR A 71 16.53 -21.49 7.25
CA THR A 71 16.20 -20.26 7.96
C THR A 71 17.48 -19.48 8.21
N GLY A 72 17.55 -18.21 7.80
CA GLY A 72 18.67 -17.35 8.16
C GLY A 72 18.87 -17.25 9.68
N LEU A 73 20.02 -16.72 10.12
CA LEU A 73 20.42 -16.63 11.54
C LEU A 73 19.36 -15.95 12.45
N SER A 74 18.47 -15.15 11.88
CA SER A 74 17.34 -14.54 12.59
C SER A 74 16.05 -15.36 12.42
N GLN A 75 15.56 -15.96 13.51
CA GLN A 75 14.31 -16.73 13.54
C GLN A 75 13.04 -15.91 13.24
N LYS A 76 13.11 -14.56 13.32
CA LYS A 76 12.03 -13.65 12.91
C LYS A 76 12.60 -12.59 11.96
N ASN A 77 11.93 -12.33 10.84
CA ASN A 77 12.33 -11.35 9.82
C ASN A 77 13.62 -11.68 9.02
N GLY A 78 14.18 -12.88 9.17
CA GLY A 78 15.29 -13.36 8.34
C GLY A 78 14.83 -13.94 7.01
N ALA A 79 15.72 -13.98 6.01
CA ALA A 79 15.46 -14.71 4.77
C ALA A 79 15.27 -16.20 5.05
N VAL A 80 14.21 -16.78 4.49
CA VAL A 80 13.89 -18.21 4.56
C VAL A 80 13.73 -18.75 3.14
N MET A 81 14.31 -19.92 2.89
CA MET A 81 14.20 -20.62 1.63
C MET A 81 13.83 -22.08 1.87
N SER A 82 12.86 -22.59 1.13
CA SER A 82 12.54 -24.02 1.10
C SER A 82 12.99 -24.59 -0.25
N HIS A 83 13.90 -25.55 -0.22
CA HIS A 83 14.33 -26.30 -1.40
C HIS A 83 13.46 -27.53 -1.54
N VAL A 84 12.51 -27.49 -2.47
CA VAL A 84 11.61 -28.61 -2.74
C VAL A 84 12.03 -29.30 -4.03
N ARG A 85 12.16 -30.62 -3.98
CA ARG A 85 12.47 -31.44 -5.14
C ARG A 85 11.40 -32.50 -5.28
N ILE A 86 10.83 -32.62 -6.47
CA ILE A 86 9.80 -33.60 -6.81
C ILE A 86 10.34 -34.44 -7.95
N ALA A 87 10.28 -35.76 -7.85
CA ALA A 87 10.76 -36.67 -8.89
C ALA A 87 9.76 -37.80 -9.13
N PRO A 88 9.83 -38.52 -10.26
CA PRO A 88 8.95 -39.66 -10.53
C PRO A 88 8.99 -40.68 -9.40
N LYS A 89 10.19 -41.01 -8.90
CA LYS A 89 10.38 -41.93 -7.77
C LYS A 89 11.32 -41.33 -6.71
N PRO A 90 11.23 -41.78 -5.45
CA PRO A 90 12.12 -41.31 -4.38
C PRO A 90 13.61 -41.52 -4.69
N GLU A 91 13.97 -42.62 -5.34
CA GLU A 91 15.36 -42.99 -5.65
C GLU A 91 16.02 -42.03 -6.66
N ASP A 92 15.21 -41.28 -7.42
CA ASP A 92 15.68 -40.30 -8.39
C ASP A 92 16.21 -39.01 -7.71
N ILE A 93 16.01 -38.86 -6.39
CA ILE A 93 16.48 -37.70 -5.62
C ILE A 93 17.82 -38.05 -4.94
N SER A 94 18.91 -37.69 -5.61
CA SER A 94 20.28 -37.93 -5.12
C SER A 94 20.83 -36.83 -4.21
N ALA A 95 20.24 -35.63 -4.22
CA ALA A 95 20.64 -34.53 -3.34
C ALA A 95 19.43 -33.68 -2.93
N VAL A 96 19.30 -33.39 -1.64
CA VAL A 96 18.16 -32.63 -1.09
C VAL A 96 18.23 -31.12 -1.38
N ARG A 97 19.42 -30.57 -1.63
CA ARG A 97 19.63 -29.15 -1.92
C ARG A 97 19.65 -28.88 -3.41
N ILE A 98 18.99 -27.81 -3.85
CA ILE A 98 19.04 -27.33 -5.24
C ILE A 98 20.41 -26.72 -5.52
N THR A 99 21.09 -27.20 -6.56
CA THR A 99 22.41 -26.72 -7.00
C THR A 99 22.32 -25.35 -7.66
N THR A 100 23.47 -24.73 -7.91
CA THR A 100 23.53 -23.45 -8.63
C THR A 100 22.95 -23.62 -10.04
N GLY A 101 22.12 -22.68 -10.49
CA GLY A 101 21.38 -22.77 -11.77
C GLY A 101 20.36 -23.93 -11.83
N GLY A 102 20.11 -24.62 -10.73
CA GLY A 102 19.32 -25.84 -10.72
C GLY A 102 17.81 -25.67 -10.51
N ALA A 103 17.29 -24.46 -10.28
CA ALA A 103 15.86 -24.26 -10.02
C ALA A 103 15.07 -24.25 -11.33
N ASP A 104 14.02 -25.05 -11.41
CA ASP A 104 13.02 -24.94 -12.48
C ASP A 104 12.04 -23.80 -12.17
N VAL A 105 11.71 -23.63 -10.88
CA VAL A 105 10.78 -22.60 -10.41
C VAL A 105 11.32 -21.89 -9.18
N ILE A 106 11.17 -20.57 -9.17
CA ILE A 106 11.24 -19.74 -7.96
C ILE A 106 9.83 -19.28 -7.63
N LEU A 107 9.29 -19.76 -6.51
CA LEU A 107 8.02 -19.31 -5.95
C LEU A 107 8.31 -18.29 -4.84
N GLY A 108 8.32 -17.01 -5.23
CA GLY A 108 8.67 -15.91 -4.35
C GLY A 108 7.48 -15.36 -3.59
N CYS A 109 7.39 -15.66 -2.29
CA CYS A 109 6.40 -15.06 -1.41
C CYS A 109 6.82 -13.66 -0.92
N ASP A 110 8.07 -13.27 -1.16
CA ASP A 110 8.62 -11.95 -0.88
C ASP A 110 9.67 -11.58 -1.94
N MET A 111 9.63 -10.34 -2.44
CA MET A 111 10.51 -9.88 -3.50
C MET A 111 11.97 -9.74 -3.05
N ILE A 112 12.20 -9.28 -1.81
CA ILE A 112 13.55 -9.00 -1.28
C ILE A 112 14.35 -10.29 -1.21
N VAL A 113 13.75 -11.34 -0.64
CA VAL A 113 14.42 -12.64 -0.52
C VAL A 113 14.62 -13.29 -1.90
N SER A 114 13.66 -13.12 -2.81
CA SER A 114 13.73 -13.67 -4.16
C SER A 114 14.81 -12.99 -5.02
N ALA A 115 15.00 -11.68 -4.86
CA ALA A 115 16.06 -10.90 -5.50
C ALA A 115 17.41 -11.02 -4.74
N GLY A 116 17.47 -11.81 -3.66
CA GLY A 116 18.67 -12.01 -2.88
C GLY A 116 19.69 -12.93 -3.59
N PRO A 117 21.01 -12.75 -3.37
CA PRO A 117 22.04 -13.55 -4.04
C PRO A 117 21.87 -15.07 -3.88
N SER A 118 21.38 -15.52 -2.73
CA SER A 118 21.17 -16.94 -2.47
C SER A 118 20.09 -17.55 -3.37
N ALA A 119 18.99 -16.82 -3.61
CA ALA A 119 17.92 -17.25 -4.49
C ALA A 119 18.35 -17.14 -5.96
N LEU A 120 18.91 -15.99 -6.35
CA LEU A 120 19.40 -15.74 -7.72
C LEU A 120 20.46 -16.76 -8.16
N SER A 121 21.33 -17.22 -7.25
CA SER A 121 22.31 -18.27 -7.57
C SER A 121 21.68 -19.60 -8.01
N ARG A 122 20.39 -19.83 -7.73
CA ARG A 122 19.66 -21.03 -8.16
C ARG A 122 18.96 -20.86 -9.49
N ALA A 123 18.80 -19.62 -9.95
CA ALA A 123 18.18 -19.33 -11.23
C ALA A 123 19.15 -19.59 -12.39
N GLU A 124 18.60 -20.06 -13.50
CA GLU A 124 19.26 -20.18 -14.79
C GLU A 124 18.42 -19.43 -15.84
N ARG A 125 19.07 -18.52 -16.56
CA ARG A 125 18.39 -17.58 -17.44
C ARG A 125 17.76 -18.31 -18.62
N GLY A 126 16.47 -18.07 -18.85
CA GLY A 126 15.70 -18.73 -19.91
C GLY A 126 15.19 -20.14 -19.54
N VAL A 127 15.64 -20.71 -18.42
CA VAL A 127 15.18 -22.01 -17.91
C VAL A 127 14.24 -21.84 -16.72
N THR A 128 14.70 -21.15 -15.69
CA THR A 128 13.93 -20.96 -14.45
C THR A 128 12.72 -20.07 -14.70
N LYS A 129 11.55 -20.47 -14.22
CA LYS A 129 10.35 -19.61 -14.13
C LYS A 129 10.25 -19.00 -12.73
N ALA A 130 9.92 -17.73 -12.63
CA ALA A 130 9.78 -17.03 -11.36
C ALA A 130 8.39 -16.42 -11.22
N TYR A 131 7.71 -16.75 -10.13
CA TYR A 131 6.42 -16.19 -9.75
C TYR A 131 6.60 -15.45 -8.44
N ILE A 132 6.63 -14.12 -8.48
CA ILE A 132 7.09 -13.28 -7.37
C ILE A 132 5.97 -12.38 -6.86
N ASN A 133 5.74 -12.41 -5.56
CA ASN A 133 4.88 -11.46 -4.86
C ASN A 133 5.58 -10.11 -4.79
N ALA A 134 4.89 -9.05 -5.22
CA ALA A 134 5.40 -7.69 -5.28
C ALA A 134 5.41 -6.97 -3.92
N ASP A 135 4.79 -7.55 -2.89
CA ASP A 135 4.75 -6.93 -1.57
C ASP A 135 6.16 -6.83 -0.97
N LEU A 136 6.49 -5.62 -0.51
CA LEU A 136 7.68 -5.35 0.28
C LEU A 136 7.23 -5.25 1.73
N GLN A 137 7.28 -6.36 2.46
CA GLN A 137 7.06 -6.34 3.90
C GLN A 137 8.14 -5.43 4.52
N PRO A 138 7.77 -4.32 5.18
CA PRO A 138 8.77 -3.44 5.79
C PRO A 138 9.47 -4.21 6.93
N THR A 139 10.69 -4.68 6.70
CA THR A 139 11.52 -5.14 7.81
C THR A 139 11.90 -3.94 8.68
N ALA A 140 12.30 -4.15 9.94
CA ALA A 140 12.53 -3.07 10.90
C ALA A 140 13.52 -1.98 10.43
N SER A 141 14.31 -2.25 9.39
CA SER A 141 15.23 -1.32 8.73
C SER A 141 14.58 -0.37 7.69
N PHE A 142 13.34 -0.60 7.23
CA PHE A 142 12.75 0.10 6.06
C PHE A 142 11.63 1.12 6.37
N VAL A 143 11.24 1.28 7.64
CA VAL A 143 10.07 2.12 8.04
C VAL A 143 10.30 3.64 7.83
N GLN A 144 11.43 4.08 7.26
CA GLN A 144 11.75 5.51 7.08
C GLN A 144 12.28 5.89 5.69
N ASN A 145 12.30 4.99 4.70
CA ASN A 145 12.96 5.27 3.42
C ASN A 145 11.98 5.76 2.32
N PRO A 146 12.13 7.00 1.79
CA PRO A 146 11.42 7.47 0.60
C PRO A 146 11.81 6.76 -0.70
N ASP A 147 12.94 6.03 -0.72
CA ASP A 147 13.51 5.42 -1.93
C ASP A 147 12.97 4.00 -2.24
N LEU A 148 11.92 3.57 -1.55
CA LEU A 148 11.32 2.23 -1.71
C LEU A 148 10.89 1.93 -3.16
N ASP A 149 10.42 2.95 -3.91
CA ASP A 149 10.03 2.78 -5.32
C ASP A 149 11.25 2.50 -6.22
N PHE A 150 12.41 3.12 -5.92
CA PHE A 150 13.66 2.88 -6.64
C PHE A 150 14.24 1.49 -6.35
N GLU A 151 14.18 1.07 -5.09
CA GLU A 151 14.61 -0.27 -4.67
C GLU A 151 13.74 -1.36 -5.33
N MET A 152 12.42 -1.16 -5.43
CA MET A 152 11.54 -2.10 -6.13
C MET A 152 11.91 -2.23 -7.61
N GLY A 153 12.10 -1.10 -8.31
CA GLY A 153 12.51 -1.12 -9.72
C GLY A 153 13.85 -1.82 -9.95
N THR A 154 14.78 -1.68 -9.01
CA THR A 154 16.08 -2.37 -9.02
C THR A 154 15.90 -3.88 -8.84
N MET A 155 15.12 -4.32 -7.85
CA MET A 155 14.87 -5.74 -7.62
C MET A 155 14.16 -6.42 -8.80
N GLN A 156 13.19 -5.75 -9.41
CA GLN A 156 12.53 -6.23 -10.62
C GLN A 156 13.51 -6.42 -11.78
N THR A 157 14.44 -5.46 -11.96
CA THR A 157 15.48 -5.54 -12.99
C THR A 157 16.40 -6.73 -12.75
N VAL A 158 16.89 -6.89 -11.51
CA VAL A 158 17.77 -8.00 -11.14
C VAL A 158 17.09 -9.37 -11.35
N LEU A 159 15.83 -9.51 -10.96
CA LEU A 159 15.05 -10.72 -11.21
C LEU A 159 14.89 -10.98 -12.71
N ARG A 160 14.56 -9.95 -13.50
CA ARG A 160 14.39 -10.04 -14.95
C ARG A 160 15.69 -10.47 -15.62
N ASP A 161 16.84 -9.96 -15.18
CA ASP A 161 18.14 -10.33 -15.71
C ASP A 161 18.47 -11.79 -15.41
N ALA A 162 18.12 -12.27 -14.21
CA ALA A 162 18.40 -13.63 -13.76
C ALA A 162 17.58 -14.71 -14.47
N VAL A 163 16.28 -14.48 -14.71
CA VAL A 163 15.39 -15.53 -15.30
C VAL A 163 14.96 -15.25 -16.74
N GLY A 164 14.96 -13.98 -17.16
CA GLY A 164 14.45 -13.52 -18.45
C GLY A 164 12.99 -13.08 -18.40
N ASP A 165 12.63 -12.10 -19.23
CA ASP A 165 11.34 -11.40 -19.21
C ASP A 165 10.13 -12.33 -19.42
N LYS A 166 10.25 -13.33 -20.30
CA LYS A 166 9.18 -14.31 -20.57
C LYS A 166 8.91 -15.28 -19.42
N ASN A 167 9.86 -15.41 -18.50
CA ASN A 167 9.82 -16.38 -17.41
C ASN A 167 9.56 -15.71 -16.05
N LEU A 168 9.28 -14.41 -16.02
CA LEU A 168 9.06 -13.64 -14.80
C LEU A 168 7.63 -13.09 -14.75
N ASP A 169 6.83 -13.58 -13.80
CA ASP A 169 5.54 -13.00 -13.44
C ASP A 169 5.67 -12.35 -12.05
N ILE A 170 5.40 -11.04 -11.96
CA ILE A 170 5.38 -10.28 -10.68
C ILE A 170 3.96 -9.81 -10.42
N ILE A 171 3.42 -10.12 -9.24
CA ILE A 171 2.02 -9.83 -8.87
C ILE A 171 1.91 -9.33 -7.44
N ASP A 172 1.06 -8.33 -7.19
CA ASP A 172 0.68 -7.91 -5.83
C ASP A 172 -0.27 -8.92 -5.18
N ALA A 173 0.22 -10.13 -4.92
CA ALA A 173 -0.57 -11.20 -4.34
C ALA A 173 -1.04 -10.86 -2.93
N THR A 174 -0.24 -10.12 -2.15
CA THR A 174 -0.62 -9.71 -0.80
C THR A 174 -1.79 -8.73 -0.81
N GLY A 175 -1.73 -7.68 -1.64
CA GLY A 175 -2.81 -6.72 -1.77
C GLY A 175 -4.09 -7.37 -2.30
N ILE A 176 -3.97 -8.24 -3.31
CA ILE A 176 -5.11 -8.99 -3.86
C ILE A 176 -5.72 -9.93 -2.81
N ALA A 177 -4.91 -10.75 -2.15
CA ALA A 177 -5.38 -11.70 -1.15
C ALA A 177 -6.05 -10.99 0.03
N ALA A 178 -5.45 -9.92 0.55
CA ALA A 178 -6.02 -9.12 1.62
C ALA A 178 -7.35 -8.46 1.21
N ALA A 179 -7.46 -7.94 -0.02
CA ALA A 179 -8.69 -7.31 -0.48
C ALA A 179 -9.82 -8.32 -0.76
N LEU A 180 -9.48 -9.52 -1.23
CA LEU A 180 -10.47 -10.57 -1.51
C LEU A 180 -10.91 -11.31 -0.25
N MET A 181 -9.99 -11.62 0.66
CA MET A 181 -10.18 -12.56 1.76
C MET A 181 -10.03 -11.93 3.15
N GLY A 182 -9.70 -10.63 3.23
CA GLY A 182 -9.62 -9.89 4.49
C GLY A 182 -8.37 -10.16 5.32
N ASP A 183 -7.44 -10.99 4.83
CA ASP A 183 -6.22 -11.37 5.55
C ASP A 183 -5.07 -11.63 4.58
N SER A 184 -3.87 -11.15 4.91
CA SER A 184 -2.64 -11.37 4.14
C SER A 184 -2.07 -12.78 4.32
N ILE A 185 -2.50 -13.54 5.32
CA ILE A 185 -2.12 -14.96 5.50
C ILE A 185 -2.46 -15.80 4.26
N ALA A 186 -3.47 -15.39 3.49
CA ALA A 186 -3.90 -16.07 2.28
C ALA A 186 -2.96 -15.88 1.06
N THR A 187 -1.91 -15.06 1.18
CA THR A 187 -0.96 -14.76 0.10
C THR A 187 -0.24 -16.01 -0.41
N ASN A 188 0.22 -16.87 0.50
CA ASN A 188 1.02 -18.04 0.14
C ASN A 188 0.24 -19.10 -0.65
N PRO A 189 -0.96 -19.54 -0.20
CA PRO A 189 -1.81 -20.39 -1.02
C PRO A 189 -2.19 -19.73 -2.35
N PHE A 190 -2.43 -18.42 -2.37
CA PHE A 190 -2.70 -17.68 -3.60
C PHE A 190 -1.52 -17.77 -4.59
N MET A 191 -0.29 -17.53 -4.13
CA MET A 191 0.92 -17.67 -4.96
C MET A 191 1.08 -19.09 -5.48
N LEU A 192 0.84 -20.11 -4.65
CA LEU A 192 0.89 -21.51 -5.04
C LEU A 192 -0.16 -21.83 -6.13
N GLY A 193 -1.39 -21.32 -5.98
CA GLY A 193 -2.45 -21.48 -6.97
C GLY A 193 -2.14 -20.78 -8.31
N PHE A 194 -1.54 -19.59 -8.23
CA PHE A 194 -1.09 -18.84 -9.40
C PHE A 194 -0.03 -19.63 -10.18
N ALA A 195 1.00 -20.11 -9.50
CA ALA A 195 2.07 -20.92 -10.10
C ALA A 195 1.54 -22.26 -10.66
N PHE A 196 0.60 -22.91 -9.94
CA PHE A 196 -0.05 -24.12 -10.42
C PHE A 196 -0.77 -23.89 -11.75
N GLN A 197 -1.62 -22.87 -11.84
CA GLN A 197 -2.38 -22.58 -13.06
C GLN A 197 -1.49 -22.15 -14.24
N LYS A 198 -0.31 -21.60 -13.98
CA LYS A 198 0.72 -21.32 -14.99
C LYS A 198 1.48 -22.58 -15.47
N GLY A 199 1.13 -23.76 -14.94
CA GLY A 199 1.75 -25.05 -15.28
C GLY A 199 3.15 -25.23 -14.68
N ALA A 200 3.46 -24.54 -13.59
CA ALA A 200 4.78 -24.59 -12.95
C ALA A 200 4.87 -25.59 -11.80
N ILE A 201 3.76 -26.09 -11.29
CA ILE A 201 3.74 -27.06 -10.19
C ILE A 201 3.38 -28.44 -10.79
N PRO A 202 4.30 -29.43 -10.79
CA PRO A 202 4.11 -30.71 -11.47
C PRO A 202 3.36 -31.72 -10.59
N LEU A 203 2.25 -31.29 -10.00
CA LEU A 203 1.41 -32.08 -9.08
C LEU A 203 -0.05 -31.97 -9.51
N SER A 204 -0.88 -32.94 -9.14
CA SER A 204 -2.31 -32.89 -9.43
C SER A 204 -3.02 -31.84 -8.58
N LEU A 205 -4.15 -31.33 -9.10
CA LEU A 205 -5.00 -30.40 -8.35
C LEU A 205 -5.54 -31.10 -7.09
N GLU A 206 -5.94 -32.35 -7.23
CA GLU A 206 -6.49 -33.21 -6.19
C GLU A 206 -5.50 -33.37 -5.04
N ALA A 207 -4.22 -33.64 -5.34
CA ALA A 207 -3.19 -33.78 -4.33
C ALA A 207 -2.88 -32.47 -3.60
N LEU A 208 -2.86 -31.34 -4.31
CA LEU A 208 -2.67 -30.03 -3.68
C LEU A 208 -3.82 -29.67 -2.74
N LEU A 209 -5.07 -29.90 -3.18
CA LEU A 209 -6.24 -29.67 -2.34
C LEU A 209 -6.26 -30.62 -1.13
N ARG A 210 -5.87 -31.89 -1.33
CA ARG A 210 -5.78 -32.87 -0.25
C ARG A 210 -4.67 -32.54 0.75
N ALA A 211 -3.53 -32.03 0.28
CA ALA A 211 -2.45 -31.57 1.15
C ALA A 211 -2.89 -30.40 2.04
N ILE A 212 -3.69 -29.47 1.50
CA ILE A 212 -4.30 -28.38 2.29
C ILE A 212 -5.24 -28.93 3.36
N GLU A 213 -6.04 -29.95 3.05
CA GLU A 213 -6.92 -30.59 4.03
C GLU A 213 -6.12 -31.30 5.13
N ILE A 214 -5.09 -32.07 4.77
CA ILE A 214 -4.23 -32.79 5.72
C ILE A 214 -3.48 -31.81 6.62
N ASN A 215 -3.06 -30.66 6.11
CA ASN A 215 -2.42 -29.62 6.93
C ASN A 215 -3.34 -29.08 8.05
N GLY A 216 -4.67 -29.14 7.85
CA GLY A 216 -5.67 -28.85 8.89
C GLY A 216 -5.84 -27.37 9.25
N ALA A 217 -4.93 -26.48 8.83
CA ALA A 217 -5.01 -25.06 9.14
C ALA A 217 -5.88 -24.32 8.12
N ALA A 218 -6.96 -23.69 8.61
CA ALA A 218 -7.83 -22.80 7.85
C ALA A 218 -8.21 -23.32 6.44
N ILE A 219 -8.57 -24.61 6.37
CA ILE A 219 -8.72 -25.39 5.13
C ILE A 219 -9.51 -24.62 4.05
N GLU A 220 -10.73 -24.18 4.37
CA GLU A 220 -11.60 -23.48 3.41
C GLU A 220 -11.01 -22.18 2.88
N MET A 221 -10.35 -21.41 3.75
CA MET A 221 -9.68 -20.16 3.36
C MET A 221 -8.48 -20.44 2.46
N ASN A 222 -7.66 -21.44 2.78
CA ASN A 222 -6.50 -21.81 1.97
C ASN A 222 -6.90 -22.37 0.61
N LYS A 223 -7.95 -23.21 0.54
CA LYS A 223 -8.53 -23.69 -0.74
C LYS A 223 -9.07 -22.53 -1.57
N LEU A 224 -9.82 -21.61 -0.94
CA LEU A 224 -10.35 -20.44 -1.64
C LEU A 224 -9.23 -19.54 -2.15
N ALA A 225 -8.21 -19.28 -1.34
CA ALA A 225 -7.03 -18.50 -1.71
C ALA A 225 -6.27 -19.12 -2.89
N PHE A 226 -6.06 -20.43 -2.84
CA PHE A 226 -5.46 -21.18 -3.94
C PHE A 226 -6.29 -21.06 -5.23
N THR A 227 -7.60 -21.22 -5.15
CA THR A 227 -8.51 -21.07 -6.31
C THR A 227 -8.50 -19.63 -6.86
N TRP A 228 -8.45 -18.61 -6.01
CA TRP A 228 -8.26 -17.22 -6.44
C TRP A 228 -6.93 -16.99 -7.14
N GLY A 229 -5.85 -17.60 -6.64
CA GLY A 229 -4.54 -17.59 -7.28
C GLY A 229 -4.58 -18.18 -8.68
N ARG A 230 -5.25 -19.33 -8.83
CA ARG A 230 -5.50 -19.94 -10.13
C ARG A 230 -6.28 -19.01 -11.05
N LEU A 231 -7.38 -18.42 -10.57
CA LEU A 231 -8.16 -17.47 -11.38
C LEU A 231 -7.32 -16.25 -11.79
N ALA A 232 -6.47 -15.71 -10.91
CA ALA A 232 -5.60 -14.57 -11.25
C ALA A 232 -4.60 -14.91 -12.36
N ALA A 233 -4.07 -16.14 -12.39
CA ALA A 233 -3.20 -16.60 -13.46
C ALA A 233 -3.94 -16.83 -14.79
N HIS A 234 -5.22 -17.21 -14.74
CA HIS A 234 -6.04 -17.45 -15.93
C HIS A 234 -6.68 -16.16 -16.49
N ASP A 235 -7.33 -15.38 -15.63
CA ASP A 235 -8.12 -14.19 -15.96
C ASP A 235 -8.02 -13.14 -14.84
N MET A 236 -6.94 -12.36 -14.88
CA MET A 236 -6.72 -11.27 -13.94
C MET A 236 -7.76 -10.15 -14.06
N SER A 237 -8.39 -9.99 -15.23
CA SER A 237 -9.45 -8.99 -15.44
C SER A 237 -10.68 -9.31 -14.61
N ARG A 238 -11.04 -10.59 -14.50
CA ARG A 238 -12.14 -11.06 -13.63
C ARG A 238 -11.83 -10.87 -12.15
N VAL A 239 -10.58 -11.06 -11.72
CA VAL A 239 -10.18 -10.75 -10.34
C VAL A 239 -10.33 -9.24 -10.06
N ARG A 240 -9.87 -8.40 -10.99
CA ARG A 240 -10.00 -6.93 -10.87
C ARG A 240 -11.45 -6.47 -10.82
N SER A 241 -12.35 -7.07 -11.60
CA SER A 241 -13.77 -6.68 -11.59
C SER A 241 -14.42 -6.96 -10.23
N VAL A 242 -14.10 -8.09 -9.60
CA VAL A 242 -14.58 -8.41 -8.24
C VAL A 242 -14.03 -7.42 -7.21
N LEU A 243 -12.75 -7.08 -7.30
CA LEU A 243 -12.14 -6.06 -6.42
C LEU A 243 -12.79 -4.68 -6.58
N GLN A 244 -13.07 -4.26 -7.82
CA GLN A 244 -13.77 -3.02 -8.10
C GLN A 244 -15.21 -3.04 -7.58
N PHE A 245 -15.92 -4.16 -7.73
CA PHE A 245 -17.27 -4.34 -7.19
C PHE A 245 -17.28 -4.23 -5.67
N LYS A 246 -16.34 -4.89 -4.96
CA LYS A 246 -16.20 -4.75 -3.50
C LYS A 246 -15.91 -3.31 -3.08
N SER A 247 -15.05 -2.60 -3.81
CA SER A 247 -14.76 -1.18 -3.56
C SER A 247 -15.98 -0.29 -3.75
N ARG A 248 -16.75 -0.49 -4.83
CA ARG A 248 -17.99 0.25 -5.12
C ARG A 248 -19.14 -0.10 -4.15
N ALA A 249 -19.30 -1.36 -3.79
CA ALA A 249 -20.29 -1.78 -2.80
C ALA A 249 -20.00 -1.21 -1.40
N SER A 250 -18.75 -0.80 -1.14
CA SER A 250 -18.32 -0.15 0.09
C SER A 250 -18.33 1.40 0.03
N ALA A 251 -18.55 2.01 -1.14
CA ALA A 251 -18.46 3.46 -1.31
C ALA A 251 -19.74 4.00 -1.99
N PRO A 252 -20.64 4.70 -1.27
CA PRO A 252 -21.67 5.48 -1.95
C PRO A 252 -21.00 6.51 -2.87
N THR A 253 -21.52 6.67 -4.09
CA THR A 253 -21.09 7.71 -5.03
C THR A 253 -21.44 9.07 -4.43
N LYS A 254 -20.54 9.63 -3.63
CA LYS A 254 -20.74 10.94 -3.02
C LYS A 254 -20.74 12.01 -4.11
N SER A 255 -21.81 12.80 -4.20
CA SER A 255 -21.85 13.96 -5.06
C SER A 255 -20.77 14.98 -4.68
N LEU A 256 -20.42 15.92 -5.56
CA LEU A 256 -19.49 17.00 -5.23
C LEU A 256 -19.96 17.80 -4.00
N ASP A 257 -21.28 17.95 -3.84
CA ASP A 257 -21.88 18.61 -2.68
C ASP A 257 -21.70 17.80 -1.39
N ASP A 258 -21.88 16.47 -1.43
CA ASP A 258 -21.60 15.61 -0.28
C ASP A 258 -20.13 15.67 0.14
N ILE A 259 -19.24 15.74 -0.85
CA ILE A 259 -17.80 15.85 -0.63
C ILE A 259 -17.47 17.19 0.08
N ILE A 260 -18.04 18.30 -0.39
CA ILE A 260 -17.84 19.63 0.21
C ILE A 260 -18.44 19.68 1.61
N ALA A 261 -19.65 19.15 1.81
CA ALA A 261 -20.30 19.08 3.11
C ALA A 261 -19.49 18.27 4.12
N THR A 262 -19.01 17.08 3.73
CA THR A 262 -18.15 16.22 4.56
C THR A 262 -16.87 16.97 4.99
N ARG A 263 -16.27 17.74 4.07
CA ARG A 263 -15.06 18.52 4.36
C ARG A 263 -15.32 19.71 5.29
N ALA A 264 -16.44 20.40 5.11
CA ALA A 264 -16.84 21.49 6.01
C ALA A 264 -17.12 20.99 7.43
N GLU A 265 -17.79 19.84 7.56
CA GLU A 265 -17.99 19.18 8.85
C GLU A 265 -16.65 18.82 9.51
N PHE A 266 -15.74 18.22 8.74
CA PHE A 266 -14.39 17.93 9.23
C PHE A 266 -13.66 19.20 9.69
N LEU A 267 -13.69 20.29 8.91
CA LEU A 267 -13.03 21.55 9.26
C LEU A 267 -13.64 22.21 10.50
N THR A 268 -14.94 22.02 10.73
CA THR A 268 -15.63 22.45 11.95
C THR A 268 -15.10 21.69 13.18
N GLY A 269 -14.94 20.38 13.05
CA GLY A 269 -14.31 19.53 14.07
C GLY A 269 -12.82 19.87 14.28
N TYR A 270 -12.10 20.15 13.20
CA TYR A 270 -10.69 20.52 13.17
C TYR A 270 -10.44 21.81 13.96
N GLN A 271 -11.12 22.90 13.61
CA GLN A 271 -10.96 24.22 14.23
C GLN A 271 -12.30 24.69 14.82
N ASP A 272 -13.17 25.27 13.99
CA ASP A 272 -14.48 25.80 14.36
C ASP A 272 -15.32 26.07 13.10
N LYS A 273 -16.56 26.55 13.32
CA LYS A 273 -17.50 26.88 12.23
C LYS A 273 -16.99 28.00 11.32
N ALA A 274 -16.33 29.02 11.87
CA ALA A 274 -15.82 30.13 11.06
C ALA A 274 -14.72 29.66 10.08
N TYR A 275 -13.90 28.70 10.50
CA TYR A 275 -12.89 28.08 9.64
C TYR A 275 -13.50 27.24 8.51
N ALA A 276 -14.58 26.51 8.79
CA ALA A 276 -15.34 25.78 7.76
C ALA A 276 -16.07 26.74 6.80
N ASP A 277 -16.66 27.82 7.32
CA ASP A 277 -17.34 28.83 6.52
C ASP A 277 -16.37 29.52 5.55
N ARG A 278 -15.10 29.74 5.96
CA ARG A 278 -14.03 30.22 5.08
C ARG A 278 -13.78 29.29 3.90
N TYR A 279 -13.72 27.97 4.13
CA TYR A 279 -13.57 26.96 3.09
C TYR A 279 -14.77 26.98 2.12
N LEU A 280 -15.99 26.99 2.67
CA LEU A 280 -17.22 27.01 1.87
C LEU A 280 -17.30 28.26 1.00
N ALA A 281 -16.96 29.43 1.55
CA ALA A 281 -16.97 30.69 0.81
C ALA A 281 -16.01 30.68 -0.39
N ALA A 282 -14.79 30.17 -0.19
CA ALA A 282 -13.81 30.06 -1.27
C ALA A 282 -14.27 29.10 -2.39
N VAL A 283 -14.77 27.91 -2.02
CA VAL A 283 -15.29 26.94 -3.00
C VAL A 283 -16.50 27.48 -3.75
N ALA A 284 -17.42 28.16 -3.05
CA ALA A 284 -18.60 28.77 -3.67
C ALA A 284 -18.23 29.87 -4.67
N LYS A 285 -17.20 30.68 -4.38
CA LYS A 285 -16.70 31.72 -5.28
C LYS A 285 -16.13 31.13 -6.57
N VAL A 286 -15.34 30.05 -6.46
CA VAL A 286 -14.81 29.33 -7.63
C VAL A 286 -15.94 28.69 -8.44
N ARG A 287 -16.88 28.01 -7.78
CA ARG A 287 -18.03 27.39 -8.45
C ARG A 287 -18.85 28.40 -9.24
N LYS A 288 -19.08 29.60 -8.67
CA LYS A 288 -19.79 30.69 -9.34
C LYS A 288 -19.04 31.17 -10.58
N ALA A 289 -17.72 31.39 -10.49
CA ALA A 289 -16.90 31.83 -11.61
C ALA A 289 -16.81 30.76 -12.72
N GLU A 290 -16.62 29.49 -12.34
CA GLU A 290 -16.58 28.37 -13.28
C GLU A 290 -17.92 28.20 -13.99
N SER A 291 -19.05 28.23 -13.27
CA SER A 291 -20.38 28.09 -13.88
C SER A 291 -20.71 29.22 -14.85
N ALA A 292 -20.19 30.43 -14.60
CA ALA A 292 -20.35 31.56 -15.51
C ALA A 292 -19.51 31.41 -16.79
N ALA A 293 -18.34 30.77 -16.70
CA ALA A 293 -17.44 30.55 -17.83
C ALA A 293 -17.79 29.30 -18.65
N SER A 294 -18.22 28.22 -17.99
CA SER A 294 -18.58 26.93 -18.57
C SER A 294 -19.71 26.29 -17.76
N PRO A 295 -20.98 26.43 -18.20
CA PRO A 295 -22.12 25.85 -17.50
C PRO A 295 -21.97 24.34 -17.32
N ALA A 296 -22.32 23.84 -16.12
CA ALA A 296 -22.18 22.45 -15.69
C ALA A 296 -20.74 21.91 -15.53
N SER A 297 -19.69 22.72 -15.72
CA SER A 297 -18.32 22.31 -15.42
C SER A 297 -18.06 22.23 -13.91
N THR A 298 -17.33 21.19 -13.49
CA THR A 298 -16.78 21.03 -12.13
C THR A 298 -15.26 20.83 -12.13
N GLU A 299 -14.62 20.94 -13.30
CA GLU A 299 -13.21 20.64 -13.54
C GLU A 299 -12.26 21.51 -12.69
N LEU A 300 -12.65 22.75 -12.35
CA LEU A 300 -11.90 23.63 -11.45
C LEU A 300 -12.39 23.55 -10.00
N THR A 301 -13.70 23.52 -9.77
CA THR A 301 -14.29 23.50 -8.43
C THR A 301 -13.87 22.27 -7.64
N GLU A 302 -13.85 21.09 -8.27
CA GLU A 302 -13.48 19.84 -7.61
C GLU A 302 -12.03 19.84 -7.09
N PRO A 303 -10.99 20.12 -7.90
CA PRO A 303 -9.61 20.18 -7.41
C PRO A 303 -9.40 21.29 -6.39
N VAL A 304 -10.06 22.45 -6.50
CA VAL A 304 -10.00 23.49 -5.46
C VAL A 304 -10.59 22.99 -4.16
N ALA A 305 -11.79 22.40 -4.19
CA ALA A 305 -12.44 21.85 -3.01
C ALA A 305 -11.58 20.79 -2.32
N LYS A 306 -10.84 19.98 -3.08
CA LYS A 306 -9.94 18.95 -2.56
C LYS A 306 -8.65 19.54 -1.97
N ASN A 307 -8.00 20.44 -2.70
CA ASN A 307 -6.66 20.90 -2.35
C ASN A 307 -6.68 22.03 -1.31
N LEU A 308 -7.68 22.91 -1.34
CA LEU A 308 -7.90 23.86 -0.25
C LEU A 308 -8.15 23.13 1.07
N PHE A 309 -9.00 22.10 1.06
CA PHE A 309 -9.22 21.26 2.25
C PHE A 309 -7.91 20.64 2.74
N LYS A 310 -7.11 20.04 1.85
CA LYS A 310 -5.80 19.46 2.20
C LYS A 310 -4.88 20.47 2.90
N LEU A 311 -4.81 21.70 2.37
CA LEU A 311 -3.99 22.76 2.95
C LEU A 311 -4.52 23.24 4.29
N MET A 312 -5.85 23.34 4.44
CA MET A 312 -6.50 23.78 5.67
C MET A 312 -6.51 22.70 6.78
N SER A 313 -6.41 21.42 6.42
CA SER A 313 -6.41 20.29 7.35
C SER A 313 -5.00 19.76 7.63
N TYR A 314 -4.01 20.64 7.80
CA TYR A 314 -2.64 20.21 8.10
C TYR A 314 -2.57 19.57 9.49
N LYS A 315 -1.76 18.51 9.60
CA LYS A 315 -1.63 17.70 10.82
C LYS A 315 -0.73 18.39 11.82
N ASP A 316 -1.33 19.21 12.66
CA ASP A 316 -0.66 19.85 13.79
C ASP A 316 -0.86 19.09 15.10
N GLU A 317 -0.26 19.60 16.17
CA GLU A 317 -0.26 18.96 17.48
C GLU A 317 -1.69 18.78 18.02
N TYR A 318 -2.56 19.75 17.80
CA TYR A 318 -3.96 19.71 18.21
C TYR A 318 -4.76 18.68 17.40
N GLU A 319 -4.56 18.61 16.09
CA GLU A 319 -5.25 17.66 15.22
C GLU A 319 -4.77 16.23 15.46
N VAL A 320 -3.47 16.02 15.64
CA VAL A 320 -2.92 14.72 16.05
C VAL A 320 -3.58 14.28 17.36
N ALA A 321 -3.67 15.19 18.34
CA ALA A 321 -4.32 14.91 19.61
C ALA A 321 -5.82 14.55 19.45
N ARG A 322 -6.54 15.28 18.59
CA ARG A 322 -7.95 15.00 18.26
C ARG A 322 -8.11 13.62 17.64
N LEU A 323 -7.29 13.26 16.65
CA LEU A 323 -7.36 11.96 15.97
C LEU A 323 -7.10 10.77 16.91
N TYR A 324 -6.27 10.95 17.96
CA TYR A 324 -6.06 9.91 18.97
C TYR A 324 -7.21 9.82 19.99
N THR A 325 -8.06 10.84 20.09
CA THR A 325 -9.03 10.98 21.19
C THR A 325 -10.49 11.09 20.74
N ASP A 326 -10.76 11.24 19.44
CA ASP A 326 -12.09 11.29 18.84
C ASP A 326 -12.81 9.93 18.75
N GLY A 327 -12.20 8.88 19.31
CA GLY A 327 -12.72 7.52 19.32
C GLY A 327 -12.46 6.73 18.03
N SER A 328 -12.13 7.39 16.91
CA SER A 328 -11.85 6.70 15.64
C SER A 328 -10.58 5.84 15.73
N PHE A 329 -9.55 6.32 16.44
CA PHE A 329 -8.34 5.55 16.72
C PHE A 329 -8.63 4.32 17.58
N ALA A 330 -9.37 4.48 18.69
CA ALA A 330 -9.74 3.37 19.56
C ALA A 330 -10.55 2.30 18.80
N LYS A 331 -11.51 2.74 17.97
CA LYS A 331 -12.29 1.86 17.10
C LYS A 331 -11.38 1.10 16.12
N LYS A 332 -10.52 1.79 15.37
CA LYS A 332 -9.55 1.16 14.44
C LYS A 332 -8.61 0.18 15.13
N VAL A 333 -8.22 0.47 16.36
CA VAL A 333 -7.39 -0.45 17.16
C VAL A 333 -8.20 -1.69 17.56
N SER A 334 -9.42 -1.53 18.07
CA SER A 334 -10.32 -2.64 18.44
C SER A 334 -10.81 -3.49 17.26
N GLU A 335 -10.84 -2.91 16.06
CA GLU A 335 -11.15 -3.60 14.82
C GLU A 335 -9.97 -4.46 14.34
N LYS A 336 -8.73 -4.05 14.65
CA LYS A 336 -7.52 -4.71 14.17
C LYS A 336 -6.87 -5.63 15.19
N PHE A 337 -7.14 -5.47 16.48
CA PHE A 337 -6.48 -6.22 17.54
C PHE A 337 -7.49 -6.72 18.57
N ASP A 338 -7.33 -7.99 18.98
CA ASP A 338 -8.01 -8.61 20.12
C ASP A 338 -7.00 -8.86 21.27
N GLY A 339 -7.51 -8.94 22.50
CA GLY A 339 -6.72 -9.18 23.73
C GLY A 339 -6.31 -7.91 24.50
N ASP A 340 -5.56 -8.09 25.59
CA ASP A 340 -5.03 -7.01 26.42
C ASP A 340 -3.78 -6.39 25.77
N PHE A 341 -3.87 -5.15 25.30
CA PHE A 341 -2.75 -4.44 24.70
C PHE A 341 -2.42 -3.12 25.39
N SER A 342 -1.14 -2.78 25.40
CA SER A 342 -0.65 -1.48 25.86
C SER A 342 -0.22 -0.60 24.69
N LEU A 343 -0.63 0.67 24.75
CA LEU A 343 -0.26 1.69 23.79
C LEU A 343 1.00 2.44 24.26
N LYS A 344 1.95 2.59 23.34
CA LYS A 344 3.14 3.41 23.49
C LYS A 344 3.24 4.36 22.31
N PHE A 345 3.58 5.60 22.58
CA PHE A 345 3.66 6.69 21.60
C PHE A 345 5.09 7.17 21.49
N TYR A 346 5.64 7.20 20.26
CA TYR A 346 6.94 7.78 19.98
C TYR A 346 6.73 9.21 19.46
N LEU A 347 7.11 10.19 20.27
CA LEU A 347 6.89 11.60 19.98
C LEU A 347 8.21 12.37 20.06
N ALA A 348 8.36 13.41 19.25
CA ALA A 348 9.47 14.34 19.32
C ALA A 348 8.91 15.75 19.58
N PRO A 349 8.53 16.09 20.84
CA PRO A 349 7.90 17.36 21.14
C PRO A 349 8.85 18.53 20.79
N PRO A 350 8.45 19.49 19.94
CA PRO A 350 9.34 20.55 19.44
C PRO A 350 9.97 21.41 20.55
N ILE A 351 9.28 21.54 21.68
CA ILE A 351 9.65 22.42 22.80
C ILE A 351 10.76 21.81 23.68
N PHE A 352 10.86 20.48 23.76
CA PHE A 352 11.75 19.80 24.72
C PHE A 352 12.62 18.69 24.10
N ALA A 353 12.42 18.36 22.82
CA ALA A 353 13.21 17.32 22.17
C ALA A 353 14.62 17.84 21.86
N GLN A 354 15.62 17.12 22.38
CA GLN A 354 17.01 17.39 22.06
C GLN A 354 17.26 17.13 20.57
N ARG A 355 17.96 18.05 19.92
CA ARG A 355 18.45 17.85 18.56
C ARG A 355 19.65 16.92 18.60
N ASP A 356 19.68 15.97 17.67
CA ASP A 356 20.81 15.09 17.46
C ASP A 356 22.03 15.91 17.00
N LYS A 357 23.21 15.64 17.59
CA LYS A 357 24.42 16.44 17.35
C LYS A 357 25.05 16.19 15.97
N THR A 358 24.71 15.08 15.31
CA THR A 358 25.29 14.69 14.02
C THR A 358 24.32 15.01 12.88
N THR A 359 23.01 14.84 13.10
CA THR A 359 21.98 15.04 12.05
C THR A 359 21.15 16.31 12.23
N GLY A 360 21.18 16.96 13.39
CA GLY A 360 20.41 18.18 13.69
C GLY A 360 18.90 17.97 13.92
N HIS A 361 18.40 16.73 13.82
CA HIS A 361 16.98 16.36 13.93
C HIS A 361 16.52 16.13 15.38
N LEU A 362 15.22 16.30 15.65
CA LEU A 362 14.64 16.08 16.98
C LEU A 362 14.60 14.58 17.33
N ARG A 363 15.16 14.21 18.49
CA ARG A 363 15.14 12.83 18.98
C ARG A 363 13.74 12.43 19.46
N LYS A 364 13.20 11.33 18.90
CA LYS A 364 11.94 10.72 19.34
C LYS A 364 12.14 10.09 20.72
N LYS A 365 11.21 10.39 21.65
CA LYS A 365 11.14 9.77 22.98
C LYS A 365 9.88 8.91 23.07
N GLU A 366 10.00 7.85 23.85
CA GLU A 366 8.90 6.94 24.14
C GLU A 366 8.05 7.47 25.29
N PHE A 367 6.74 7.48 25.09
CA PHE A 367 5.76 7.83 26.10
C PHE A 367 4.72 6.71 26.24
N GLY A 368 4.33 6.40 27.48
CA GLY A 368 3.34 5.36 27.77
C GLY A 368 1.89 5.77 27.47
N GLY A 369 0.94 4.87 27.74
CA GLY A 369 -0.49 5.05 27.47
C GLY A 369 -1.13 6.26 28.15
N TRP A 370 -0.50 6.81 29.21
CA TRP A 370 -0.96 8.03 29.89
C TRP A 370 -1.08 9.23 28.92
N MET A 371 -0.31 9.26 27.82
CA MET A 371 -0.36 10.32 26.81
C MET A 371 -1.73 10.53 26.17
N ILE A 372 -2.62 9.53 26.18
CA ILE A 372 -4.00 9.71 25.71
C ILE A 372 -4.71 10.81 26.52
N HIS A 373 -4.43 10.93 27.83
CA HIS A 373 -5.01 11.96 28.67
C HIS A 373 -4.49 13.35 28.28
N THR A 374 -3.19 13.45 28.01
CA THR A 374 -2.55 14.67 27.51
C THR A 374 -3.14 15.07 26.15
N PHE A 375 -3.30 14.13 25.23
CA PHE A 375 -3.96 14.39 23.94
C PHE A 375 -5.40 14.84 24.12
N ARG A 376 -6.14 14.32 25.12
CA ARG A 376 -7.53 14.73 25.34
C ARG A 376 -7.62 16.18 25.80
N VAL A 377 -6.68 16.63 26.63
CA VAL A 377 -6.58 18.05 27.03
C VAL A 377 -6.16 18.88 25.83
N LEU A 378 -5.10 18.47 25.14
CA LEU A 378 -4.55 19.21 24.00
C LEU A 378 -5.58 19.39 22.87
N ALA A 379 -6.37 18.36 22.55
CA ALA A 379 -7.44 18.44 21.56
C ALA A 379 -8.49 19.51 21.88
N LYS A 380 -8.77 19.76 23.17
CA LYS A 380 -9.70 20.83 23.61
C LYS A 380 -9.09 22.22 23.51
N LEU A 381 -7.77 22.33 23.51
CA LEU A 381 -7.03 23.59 23.38
C LEU A 381 -6.85 24.04 21.92
N LYS A 382 -7.53 23.41 20.96
CA LYS A 382 -7.48 23.78 19.53
C LYS A 382 -7.82 25.26 19.25
N PHE A 383 -8.55 25.94 20.14
CA PHE A 383 -8.84 27.37 20.00
C PHE A 383 -7.58 28.26 20.11
N LEU A 384 -6.48 27.73 20.69
CA LEU A 384 -5.19 28.42 20.72
C LEU A 384 -4.49 28.42 19.37
N ARG A 385 -4.86 27.51 18.45
CA ARG A 385 -4.21 27.33 17.14
C ARG A 385 -4.12 28.65 16.38
N GLY A 386 -2.91 29.03 15.99
CA GLY A 386 -2.64 30.24 15.21
C GLY A 386 -2.81 31.56 15.97
N GLY A 387 -3.22 31.53 17.24
CA GLY A 387 -3.36 32.70 18.10
C GLY A 387 -2.05 33.13 18.76
N ALA A 388 -2.08 34.26 19.47
CA ALA A 388 -0.90 34.80 20.17
C ALA A 388 -0.35 33.85 21.26
N PHE A 389 -1.23 33.04 21.84
CA PHE A 389 -0.97 32.06 22.89
C PHE A 389 -0.71 30.64 22.36
N ASP A 390 -0.51 30.46 21.05
CA ASP A 390 -0.17 29.15 20.48
C ASP A 390 1.31 28.80 20.78
N PRO A 391 1.61 27.83 21.66
CA PRO A 391 3.00 27.44 21.93
C PRO A 391 3.67 26.74 20.74
N PHE A 392 2.90 26.16 19.81
CA PHE A 392 3.42 25.45 18.63
C PHE A 392 3.42 26.34 17.38
N GLY A 393 2.52 27.33 17.34
CA GLY A 393 2.26 28.13 16.15
C GLY A 393 3.41 29.03 15.71
N ARG A 394 4.46 29.24 16.51
CA ARG A 394 5.58 30.13 16.17
C ARG A 394 6.71 29.43 15.40
N THR A 395 6.64 28.12 15.21
CA THR A 395 7.62 27.39 14.40
C THR A 395 7.56 27.81 12.94
N GLU A 396 8.68 27.68 12.23
CA GLU A 396 8.78 27.97 10.80
C GLU A 396 7.82 27.09 9.98
N GLU A 397 7.69 25.82 10.35
CA GLU A 397 6.76 24.86 9.72
C GLU A 397 5.31 25.36 9.80
N ARG A 398 4.82 25.73 11.00
CA ARG A 398 3.43 26.19 11.19
C ARG A 398 3.16 27.53 10.51
N ARG A 399 4.15 28.43 10.48
CA ARG A 399 4.05 29.70 9.71
C ARG A 399 3.95 29.42 8.22
N THR A 400 4.74 28.48 7.71
CA THR A 400 4.75 28.10 6.30
C THR A 400 3.42 27.45 5.90
N GLU A 401 2.87 26.54 6.69
CA GLU A 401 1.56 25.91 6.43
C GLU A 401 0.43 26.95 6.35
N ARG A 402 0.38 27.91 7.28
CA ARG A 402 -0.61 28.99 7.22
C ARG A 402 -0.40 29.89 6.00
N LYS A 403 0.84 30.22 5.67
CA LYS A 403 1.17 31.01 4.48
C LYS A 403 0.75 30.29 3.19
N LEU A 404 0.89 28.97 3.10
CA LEU A 404 0.45 28.19 1.95
C LEU A 404 -1.06 28.30 1.70
N ILE A 405 -1.87 28.33 2.77
CA ILE A 405 -3.32 28.54 2.67
C ILE A 405 -3.62 29.92 2.08
N GLU A 406 -3.01 30.97 2.63
CA GLU A 406 -3.23 32.35 2.17
C GLU A 406 -2.77 32.55 0.72
N ASN A 407 -1.59 32.02 0.38
CA ASN A 407 -1.05 32.07 -0.98
C ASN A 407 -1.97 31.37 -1.97
N TYR A 408 -2.46 30.17 -1.62
CA TYR A 408 -3.36 29.40 -2.47
C TYR A 408 -4.69 30.11 -2.70
N LEU A 409 -5.30 30.66 -1.64
CA LEU A 409 -6.55 31.42 -1.76
C LEU A 409 -6.35 32.68 -2.60
N THR A 410 -5.26 33.42 -2.38
CA THR A 410 -4.94 34.62 -3.16
C THR A 410 -4.73 34.28 -4.64
N MET A 411 -3.97 33.22 -4.93
CA MET A 411 -3.73 32.74 -6.29
C MET A 411 -5.04 32.38 -6.99
N ILE A 412 -5.90 31.57 -6.37
CA ILE A 412 -7.21 31.21 -6.94
C ILE A 412 -8.08 32.45 -7.14
N ASP A 413 -8.18 33.32 -6.14
CA ASP A 413 -9.00 34.53 -6.18
C ASP A 413 -8.62 35.48 -7.32
N GLN A 414 -7.32 35.64 -7.60
CA GLN A 414 -6.85 36.48 -8.70
C GLN A 414 -7.17 35.89 -10.07
N ARG A 415 -7.24 34.56 -10.20
CA ARG A 415 -7.37 33.89 -11.50
C ARG A 415 -8.81 33.56 -11.89
N ILE A 416 -9.74 33.59 -10.94
CA ILE A 416 -11.17 33.41 -11.23
C ILE A 416 -11.85 34.71 -11.68
N VAL A 417 -11.21 35.87 -11.54
CA VAL A 417 -11.72 37.15 -12.05
C VAL A 417 -11.65 37.14 -13.58
N GLY A 418 -12.81 37.20 -14.24
CA GLY A 418 -12.88 37.17 -15.71
C GLY A 418 -12.51 35.82 -16.33
N LEU A 419 -12.70 34.72 -15.58
CA LEU A 419 -12.41 33.35 -16.02
C LEU A 419 -13.08 33.03 -17.37
N LYS A 420 -12.29 32.53 -18.32
CA LYS A 420 -12.78 31.99 -19.60
C LYS A 420 -12.72 30.47 -19.63
N ALA A 421 -13.61 29.82 -20.37
CA ALA A 421 -13.68 28.35 -20.47
C ALA A 421 -12.34 27.71 -20.86
N ALA A 422 -11.59 28.31 -21.80
CA ALA A 422 -10.32 27.78 -22.28
C ALA A 422 -9.22 27.73 -21.19
N GLN A 423 -9.36 28.51 -20.12
CA GLN A 423 -8.37 28.58 -19.02
C GLN A 423 -8.64 27.54 -17.92
N ILE A 424 -9.84 26.94 -17.90
CA ILE A 424 -10.27 26.00 -16.86
C ILE A 424 -9.31 24.82 -16.70
N PRO A 425 -8.87 24.12 -17.76
CA PRO A 425 -7.98 22.97 -17.60
C PRO A 425 -6.61 23.33 -17.01
N LEU A 426 -6.03 24.46 -17.42
CA LEU A 426 -4.74 24.92 -16.91
C LEU A 426 -4.84 25.40 -15.45
N LEU A 427 -5.93 26.09 -15.10
CA LEU A 427 -6.20 26.47 -13.71
C LEU A 427 -6.50 25.27 -12.82
N ALA A 428 -7.15 24.23 -13.35
CA ALA A 428 -7.37 22.98 -12.64
C ALA A 428 -6.03 22.26 -12.36
N ARG A 429 -5.08 22.27 -13.30
CA ARG A 429 -3.70 21.79 -13.08
C ARG A 429 -3.01 22.60 -11.96
N LEU A 430 -3.10 23.92 -12.02
CA LEU A 430 -2.53 24.81 -10.99
C LEU A 430 -3.16 24.55 -9.60
N ALA A 431 -4.48 24.37 -9.54
CA ALA A 431 -5.21 24.05 -8.32
C ALA A 431 -4.81 22.69 -7.70
N ARG A 432 -4.22 21.77 -8.49
CA ARG A 432 -3.73 20.45 -8.06
C ARG A 432 -2.28 20.45 -7.57
N VAL A 433 -1.52 21.54 -7.72
CA VAL A 433 -0.12 21.60 -7.27
C VAL A 433 0.05 21.20 -5.79
N PRO A 434 -0.84 21.57 -4.85
CA PRO A 434 -0.72 21.11 -3.46
C PRO A 434 -0.71 19.58 -3.29
N GLU A 435 -1.14 18.79 -4.27
CA GLU A 435 -1.09 17.31 -4.23
C GLU A 435 0.33 16.76 -4.13
N THR A 436 1.33 17.51 -4.64
CA THR A 436 2.76 17.15 -4.62
C THR A 436 3.40 17.38 -3.25
N ILE A 437 2.83 18.27 -2.42
CA ILE A 437 3.32 18.53 -1.06
C ILE A 437 2.97 17.33 -0.17
N ARG A 438 3.95 16.45 0.05
CA ARG A 438 3.85 15.20 0.82
C ARG A 438 5.01 15.08 1.83
N GLY A 439 4.89 14.12 2.76
CA GLY A 439 5.93 13.87 3.77
C GLY A 439 5.83 14.76 5.01
N PHE A 440 6.84 14.67 5.88
CA PHE A 440 6.94 15.39 7.16
C PHE A 440 8.33 16.02 7.30
N GLY A 441 8.43 17.14 8.05
CA GLY A 441 9.70 17.83 8.29
C GLY A 441 10.44 18.21 7.01
N HIS A 442 11.74 17.90 6.93
CA HIS A 442 12.62 18.28 5.82
C HIS A 442 12.15 17.74 4.44
N VAL A 443 11.53 16.56 4.39
CA VAL A 443 10.96 16.01 3.13
C VAL A 443 9.82 16.91 2.64
N LYS A 444 8.97 17.38 3.55
CA LYS A 444 7.87 18.30 3.23
C LYS A 444 8.41 19.65 2.78
N GLU A 445 9.45 20.17 3.43
CA GLU A 445 10.11 21.42 3.04
C GLU A 445 10.68 21.34 1.61
N GLY A 446 11.34 20.23 1.25
CA GLY A 446 11.81 19.98 -0.11
C GLY A 446 10.67 19.96 -1.13
N ASN A 447 9.58 19.24 -0.81
CA ASN A 447 8.40 19.16 -1.67
C ASN A 447 7.67 20.51 -1.82
N ILE A 448 7.67 21.36 -0.77
CA ILE A 448 7.14 22.72 -0.87
C ILE A 448 7.93 23.54 -1.88
N LYS A 449 9.28 23.46 -1.87
CA LYS A 449 10.11 24.18 -2.84
C LYS A 449 9.82 23.74 -4.28
N GLN A 450 9.68 22.44 -4.51
CA GLN A 450 9.32 21.90 -5.82
C GLN A 450 7.91 22.34 -6.25
N ALA A 451 6.93 22.32 -5.33
CA ALA A 451 5.59 22.78 -5.59
C ALA A 451 5.54 24.28 -5.95
N MET A 452 6.36 25.11 -5.28
CA MET A 452 6.48 26.54 -5.62
C MET A 452 7.09 26.75 -7.02
N ALA A 453 8.09 25.95 -7.40
CA ALA A 453 8.66 26.01 -8.74
C ALA A 453 7.65 25.60 -9.83
N GLU A 454 6.86 24.54 -9.60
CA GLU A 454 5.82 24.12 -10.54
C GLU A 454 4.67 25.13 -10.62
N THR A 455 4.31 25.76 -9.50
CA THR A 455 3.35 26.87 -9.48
C THR A 455 3.83 28.00 -10.39
N ALA A 456 5.06 28.46 -10.24
CA ALA A 456 5.63 29.52 -11.07
C ALA A 456 5.67 29.15 -12.57
N ARG A 457 5.99 27.89 -12.89
CA ARG A 457 5.98 27.38 -14.28
C ARG A 457 4.58 27.44 -14.90
N LEU A 458 3.57 26.95 -14.18
CA LEU A 458 2.18 26.95 -14.64
C LEU A 458 1.60 28.36 -14.70
N GLU A 459 2.01 29.25 -13.80
CA GLU A 459 1.64 30.67 -13.87
C GLU A 459 2.19 31.35 -15.12
N ALA A 460 3.45 31.09 -15.50
CA ALA A 460 4.03 31.60 -16.73
C ALA A 460 3.30 31.05 -17.98
N GLU A 461 2.92 29.77 -17.99
CA GLU A 461 2.12 29.14 -19.06
C GLU A 461 0.76 29.85 -19.19
N LEU A 462 0.12 30.19 -18.08
CA LEU A 462 -1.17 30.87 -18.04
C LEU A 462 -1.09 32.32 -18.53
N GLU A 463 -0.03 33.05 -18.17
CA GLU A 463 0.22 34.40 -18.67
C GLU A 463 0.45 34.40 -20.18
N ASN A 464 1.27 33.49 -20.70
CA ASN A 464 1.53 33.36 -22.13
C ASN A 464 0.25 33.02 -22.92
N SER A 465 -0.61 32.15 -22.37
CA SER A 465 -1.92 31.85 -22.96
C SER A 465 -2.84 33.08 -23.00
N ARG A 466 -2.77 33.95 -21.98
CA ARG A 466 -3.55 35.20 -21.93
C ARG A 466 -3.12 36.20 -22.99
N PHE A 467 -1.82 36.30 -23.27
CA PHE A 467 -1.28 37.19 -24.31
C PHE A 467 -1.53 36.66 -25.73
N ALA A 468 -1.45 35.35 -25.94
CA ALA A 468 -1.78 34.74 -27.24
C ALA A 468 -3.25 34.99 -27.63
N ALA A 469 -4.18 34.84 -26.67
CA ALA A 469 -5.61 35.09 -26.89
C ALA A 469 -6.02 36.58 -26.93
N ALA A 470 -5.07 37.51 -26.77
CA ALA A 470 -5.30 38.95 -26.91
C ALA A 470 -4.64 39.53 -28.18
N ALA A 471 -3.80 38.75 -28.86
CA ALA A 471 -3.16 39.08 -30.12
C ALA A 471 -3.94 38.56 -31.35
N GLU A 472 -4.86 37.62 -31.14
CA GLU A 472 -5.98 37.28 -32.03
C GLU A 472 -7.20 38.16 -31.74
#